data_AF-X1Q1Z7-F1
#
_entry.id   AF-X1Q1Z7-F1
#
_cell.length_a   1.000
_cell.length_b   1.000
_cell.length_c   1.000
_cell.angle_alpha   90.00
_cell.angle_beta   90.00
_cell.angle_gamma   90.00
#
_symmetry.space_group_name_H-M   'P 1'
#
loop_
_entity.id
_entity.type
_entity.pdbx_description
1 polymer ?
#
loop_
_entity_poly.entity_id
_entity_poly.type
_entity_poly.pdbx_seq_one_letter_code
_entity_poly.pdbx_strand_id
1 'polypeptide(L)'
;MQKVVSNELDALLDILPPHIREPLYEQSGRGELLEVILDLGRLPEARFPRQELILNSKEVDPSDIDYVVSRVGEFTGDNRAGIERTLHRISAVRNRNGHR
;
A
#
# COMPACT_ATOMS: atom_id res chain seq x y z
N MET A 1 1.04 12.76 -23.85
CA MET A 1 0.39 11.58 -23.24
C MET A 1 0.97 11.39 -21.83
N GLN A 2 0.32 11.92 -20.79
CA GLN A 2 0.82 11.83 -19.39
C GLN A 2 -0.31 11.70 -18.34
N LYS A 3 -1.55 11.44 -18.76
CA LYS A 3 -2.73 11.50 -17.87
C LYS A 3 -3.10 10.17 -17.18
N VAL A 4 -2.57 9.04 -17.63
CA VAL A 4 -2.99 7.71 -17.14
C VAL A 4 -2.26 7.34 -15.85
N VAL A 5 -0.94 7.61 -15.78
CA VAL A 5 -0.08 7.21 -14.65
C VAL A 5 -0.50 7.87 -13.33
N SER A 6 -0.92 9.14 -13.35
CA SER A 6 -1.34 9.84 -12.13
C SER A 6 -2.59 9.19 -11.53
N ASN A 7 -3.56 8.82 -12.36
CA ASN A 7 -4.84 8.29 -11.92
C ASN A 7 -4.70 6.90 -11.26
N GLU A 8 -3.72 6.14 -11.73
CA GLU A 8 -3.39 4.81 -11.23
C GLU A 8 -2.72 4.86 -9.85
N LEU A 9 -1.70 5.71 -9.70
CA LEU A 9 -1.04 5.94 -8.41
C LEU A 9 -2.01 6.50 -7.37
N ASP A 10 -2.87 7.45 -7.76
CA ASP A 10 -3.85 8.03 -6.85
C ASP A 10 -4.83 6.96 -6.32
N ALA A 11 -5.27 6.02 -7.17
CA ALA A 11 -6.10 4.90 -6.74
C ALA A 11 -5.39 3.97 -5.74
N LEU A 12 -4.09 3.72 -5.91
CA LEU A 12 -3.27 2.98 -4.94
C LEU A 12 -3.11 3.73 -3.62
N LEU A 13 -2.93 5.04 -3.66
CA LEU A 13 -2.77 5.85 -2.46
C LEU A 13 -4.09 5.91 -1.67
N ASP A 14 -5.23 5.98 -2.35
CA ASP A 14 -6.56 6.10 -1.72
C ASP A 14 -7.01 4.88 -0.91
N ILE A 15 -6.40 3.71 -1.13
CA ILE A 15 -6.66 2.52 -0.31
C ILE A 15 -5.84 2.48 0.98
N LEU A 16 -4.83 3.35 1.14
CA LEU A 16 -3.95 3.39 2.30
C LEU A 16 -4.53 4.27 3.41
N PRO A 17 -4.25 3.96 4.70
CA PRO A 17 -4.64 4.82 5.80
C PRO A 17 -4.09 6.25 5.64
N PRO A 18 -4.80 7.30 6.09
CA PRO A 18 -4.39 8.69 5.88
C PRO A 18 -2.96 8.98 6.35
N HIS A 19 -2.58 8.45 7.51
CA HIS A 19 -1.27 8.64 8.13
C HIS A 19 -0.11 7.91 7.40
N ILE A 20 -0.41 7.05 6.44
CA ILE A 20 0.54 6.40 5.51
C ILE A 20 0.55 7.14 4.18
N ARG A 21 -0.64 7.55 3.73
CA ARG A 21 -0.89 8.19 2.43
C ARG A 21 -0.34 9.61 2.35
N GLU A 22 -0.50 10.40 3.41
CA GLU A 22 -0.07 11.80 3.46
C GLU A 22 1.44 11.98 3.20
N PRO A 23 2.35 11.25 3.88
CA PRO A 23 3.78 11.31 3.61
C PRO A 23 4.15 10.99 2.16
N LEU A 24 3.41 10.08 1.51
CA LEU A 24 3.61 9.70 0.11
C LEU A 24 3.20 10.82 -0.86
N TYR A 25 2.11 11.53 -0.55
CA TYR A 25 1.66 12.67 -1.35
C TYR A 25 2.62 13.84 -1.33
N GLU A 26 3.31 14.04 -0.20
CA GLU A 26 4.32 15.08 0.01
C GLU A 26 5.66 14.76 -0.67
N GLN A 27 5.90 13.50 -1.08
CA GLN A 27 7.14 13.16 -1.79
C GLN A 27 7.14 13.70 -3.21
N SER A 28 8.13 14.54 -3.52
CA SER A 28 8.39 15.02 -4.88
C SER A 28 8.59 13.90 -5.92
N GLY A 29 9.04 12.73 -5.47
CA GLY A 29 9.30 11.54 -6.28
C GLY A 29 8.17 10.50 -6.29
N ARG A 30 6.95 10.83 -5.84
CA ARG A 30 5.86 9.84 -5.69
C ARG A 30 5.54 9.04 -6.96
N GLY A 31 5.76 9.61 -8.15
CA GLY A 31 5.56 8.92 -9.42
C GLY A 31 6.53 7.76 -9.68
N GLU A 32 7.61 7.66 -8.90
CA GLU A 32 8.59 6.58 -8.93
C GLU A 32 8.36 5.55 -7.81
N LEU A 33 7.25 5.64 -7.06
CA LEU A 33 6.93 4.69 -5.99
C LEU A 33 6.88 3.25 -6.56
N LEU A 34 7.68 2.36 -5.97
CA LEU A 34 7.73 0.95 -6.38
C LEU A 34 6.75 0.11 -5.56
N GLU A 35 6.79 0.24 -4.24
CA GLU A 35 5.92 -0.50 -3.32
C GLU A 35 5.78 0.22 -1.97
N VAL A 36 4.67 -0.08 -1.28
CA VAL A 36 4.42 0.29 0.12
C VAL A 36 4.32 -0.99 0.92
N ILE A 37 5.09 -1.09 2.00
CA ILE A 37 5.20 -2.26 2.86
C ILE A 37 4.52 -1.92 4.18
N LEU A 38 3.50 -2.71 4.53
CA LEU A 38 2.77 -2.62 5.78
C LEU A 38 2.88 -3.95 6.52
N ASP A 39 3.87 -4.04 7.41
CA ASP A 39 4.10 -5.22 8.23
C ASP A 39 3.62 -4.96 9.65
N LEU A 40 2.69 -5.79 10.14
CA LEU A 40 2.12 -5.66 11.48
C LEU A 40 3.23 -5.65 12.56
N GLY A 41 3.24 -4.61 13.39
CA GLY A 41 4.25 -4.39 14.44
C GLY A 41 5.59 -3.85 13.92
N ARG A 42 5.63 -3.33 12.69
CA ARG A 42 6.79 -2.62 12.12
C ARG A 42 6.41 -1.24 11.66
N LEU A 43 7.40 -0.37 11.48
CA LEU A 43 7.17 0.93 10.88
C LEU A 43 6.80 0.75 9.40
N PRO A 44 5.82 1.54 8.90
CA PRO A 44 5.43 1.47 7.50
C PRO A 44 6.52 2.05 6.59
N GLU A 45 6.75 1.40 5.46
CA GLU A 45 7.87 1.70 4.57
C GLU A 45 7.39 1.93 3.13
N ALA A 46 8.06 2.83 2.42
CA ALA A 46 7.92 3.00 0.98
C ALA A 46 9.26 2.81 0.27
N ARG A 47 9.24 2.05 -0.83
CA ARG A 47 10.43 1.86 -1.67
C ARG A 47 10.35 2.68 -2.95
N PHE A 48 11.47 3.30 -3.26
CA PHE A 48 11.73 4.03 -4.49
C PHE A 48 12.99 3.46 -5.15
N PRO A 49 13.28 3.72 -6.44
CA PRO A 49 14.44 3.16 -7.14
C PRO A 49 15.79 3.46 -6.49
N ARG A 50 15.87 4.51 -5.67
CA ARG A 50 17.12 5.00 -5.09
C ARG A 50 17.12 5.04 -3.56
N GLN A 51 15.98 4.80 -2.92
CA GLN A 51 15.87 4.95 -1.46
C GLN A 51 14.65 4.22 -0.91
N GLU A 52 14.69 4.00 0.41
CA GLU A 52 13.56 3.55 1.21
C GLU A 52 13.22 4.65 2.22
N LEU A 53 11.94 4.82 2.52
CA LEU A 53 11.45 5.87 3.42
C LEU A 53 10.49 5.30 4.45
N ILE A 54 10.76 5.58 5.72
CA ILE A 54 9.81 5.33 6.80
C ILE A 54 8.68 6.37 6.71
N LEU A 55 7.45 5.90 6.50
CA LEU A 55 6.29 6.76 6.27
C LEU A 55 5.71 7.32 7.57
N ASN A 56 5.84 6.58 8.67
CA ASN A 56 5.27 6.98 9.96
C ASN A 56 6.19 6.53 11.10
N SER A 57 6.17 7.28 12.21
CA SER A 57 6.86 6.90 13.45
C SER A 57 6.08 5.90 14.29
N LYS A 58 4.81 5.67 13.97
CA LYS A 58 3.96 4.64 14.57
C LYS A 58 4.09 3.32 13.81
N GLU A 59 4.18 2.22 14.55
CA GLU A 59 4.09 0.88 13.99
C GLU A 59 2.70 0.61 13.39
N VAL A 60 2.68 -0.16 12.31
CA VAL A 60 1.47 -0.66 11.66
C VAL A 60 0.73 -1.56 12.65
N ASP A 61 -0.53 -1.26 12.88
CA ASP A 61 -1.42 -2.04 13.75
C ASP A 61 -2.48 -2.82 12.95
N PRO A 62 -3.27 -3.71 13.58
CA PRO A 62 -4.26 -4.49 12.86
C PRO A 62 -5.31 -3.64 12.14
N SER A 63 -5.67 -2.48 12.68
CA SER A 63 -6.65 -1.58 12.08
C SER A 63 -6.15 -0.96 10.77
N ASP A 64 -4.83 -0.78 10.62
CA ASP A 64 -4.22 -0.34 9.38
C ASP A 64 -4.32 -1.40 8.28
N ILE A 65 -4.09 -2.67 8.65
CA ILE A 65 -4.24 -3.80 7.72
C ILE A 65 -5.72 -3.96 7.33
N ASP A 66 -6.65 -3.91 8.30
CA ASP A 66 -8.09 -4.00 8.04
C ASP A 66 -8.58 -2.83 7.15
N TYR A 67 -8.04 -1.63 7.36
CA TYR A 67 -8.33 -0.46 6.53
C TYR A 67 -7.97 -0.70 5.06
N VAL A 68 -6.81 -1.30 4.80
CA VAL A 68 -6.38 -1.62 3.43
C VAL A 68 -7.22 -2.77 2.88
N VAL A 69 -7.35 -3.87 3.61
CA VAL A 69 -8.09 -5.06 3.18
C VAL A 69 -9.54 -4.73 2.80
N SER A 70 -10.22 -3.89 3.58
CA SER A 70 -11.60 -3.47 3.29
C SER A 70 -11.77 -2.64 2.02
N ARG A 71 -10.72 -1.99 1.52
CA ARG A 71 -10.74 -1.14 0.31
C ARG A 71 -10.21 -1.82 -0.93
N VAL A 72 -9.34 -2.80 -0.75
CA VAL A 72 -8.70 -3.54 -1.85
C VAL A 72 -9.67 -4.53 -2.52
N GLY A 73 -10.65 -5.04 -1.76
CA GLY A 73 -11.60 -6.03 -2.25
C GLY A 73 -11.15 -7.47 -1.97
N GLU A 74 -11.65 -8.43 -2.75
CA GLU A 74 -11.34 -9.85 -2.54
C GLU A 74 -9.91 -10.19 -2.96
N PHE A 75 -9.18 -10.83 -2.05
CA PHE A 75 -7.89 -11.45 -2.36
C PHE A 75 -8.12 -12.79 -3.07
N THR A 76 -7.39 -13.02 -4.15
CA THR A 76 -7.32 -14.31 -4.84
C THR A 76 -6.55 -15.33 -4.01
N GLY A 77 -6.65 -16.62 -4.36
CA GLY A 77 -6.05 -17.73 -3.62
C GLY A 77 -4.51 -17.70 -3.51
N ASP A 78 -3.83 -16.79 -4.21
CA ASP A 78 -2.40 -16.52 -4.10
C ASP A 78 -2.07 -15.29 -3.21
N ASN A 79 -3.04 -14.85 -2.40
CA ASN A 79 -3.00 -13.65 -1.57
C ASN A 79 -2.68 -12.37 -2.35
N ARG A 80 -3.06 -12.33 -3.63
CA ARG A 80 -2.98 -11.13 -4.44
C ARG A 80 -4.36 -10.51 -4.54
N ALA A 81 -4.40 -9.20 -4.60
CA ALA A 81 -5.59 -8.48 -4.97
C ALA A 81 -5.20 -7.38 -5.95
N GLY A 82 -6.06 -7.12 -6.92
CA GLY A 82 -5.94 -5.96 -7.79
C GLY A 82 -6.90 -4.88 -7.33
N ILE A 83 -6.50 -3.63 -7.45
CA ILE A 83 -7.47 -2.54 -7.38
C ILE A 83 -8.26 -2.60 -8.69
N GLU A 84 -9.60 -2.69 -8.58
CA GLU A 84 -10.48 -2.89 -9.72
C GLU A 84 -10.16 -1.91 -10.85
N ARG A 85 -10.05 -2.43 -12.09
CA ARG A 85 -9.73 -1.65 -13.30
C ARG A 85 -8.32 -1.02 -13.34
N THR A 86 -7.38 -1.49 -12.51
CA THR A 86 -5.97 -1.06 -12.57
C THR A 86 -5.00 -2.25 -12.67
N LEU A 87 -3.76 -2.01 -13.10
CA LEU A 87 -2.69 -3.02 -13.16
C LEU A 87 -1.93 -3.21 -11.83
N HIS A 88 -2.36 -2.55 -10.74
CA HIS A 88 -1.68 -2.70 -9.45
C HIS A 88 -1.92 -4.07 -8.86
N ARG A 89 -0.88 -4.61 -8.24
CA ARG A 89 -0.91 -5.90 -7.58
C ARG A 89 -0.56 -5.72 -6.12
N ILE A 90 -1.54 -5.86 -5.26
CA ILE A 90 -1.37 -5.85 -3.81
C ILE A 90 -1.09 -7.28 -3.42
N SER A 91 0.08 -7.54 -2.87
CA SER A 91 0.46 -8.86 -2.39
C SER A 91 0.39 -8.83 -0.87
N ALA A 92 -0.53 -9.60 -0.29
CA ALA A 92 -0.58 -9.81 1.14
C ALA A 92 0.19 -11.07 1.49
N VAL A 93 1.09 -11.01 2.47
CA VAL A 93 1.67 -12.22 3.05
C VAL A 93 0.99 -12.43 4.39
N ARG A 94 -0.01 -13.30 4.42
CA ARG A 94 -0.66 -13.70 5.68
C ARG A 94 0.20 -14.76 6.34
N ASN A 95 0.46 -14.61 7.64
CA ASN A 95 1.02 -15.72 8.43
C ASN A 95 0.06 -16.92 8.39
N ARG A 96 0.60 -18.14 8.20
CA ARG A 96 -0.17 -19.40 8.08
C ARG A 96 -0.99 -19.77 9.33
N ASN A 97 -0.87 -19.00 10.41
CA ASN A 97 -1.71 -19.15 11.59
C ASN A 97 -2.97 -18.31 11.38
N GLY A 98 -3.86 -18.84 10.56
CA GLY A 98 -5.21 -18.31 10.43
C GLY A 98 -5.85 -18.24 11.81
N HIS A 99 -6.06 -17.03 12.30
CA HIS A 99 -7.04 -16.82 13.37
C HIS A 99 -8.40 -16.64 12.69
N ARG A 100 -9.30 -17.53 13.10
CA ARG A 100 -10.71 -17.62 12.73
C ARG A 100 -11.44 -16.29 12.88
#